data_AF-A0A1L8EJ87-F1
#
_entry.id   AF-A0A1L8EJ87-F1
#
_cell.length_a   1.000
_cell.length_b   1.000
_cell.length_c   1.000
_cell.angle_alpha   90.00
_cell.angle_beta   90.00
_cell.angle_gamma   90.00
#
_symmetry.space_group_name_H-M   'P 1'
#
loop_
_entity.id
_entity.type
_entity.pdbx_description
1 polymer ?
#
loop_
_entity_poly.entity_id
_entity_poly.type
_entity_poly.pdbx_seq_one_letter_code
_entity_poly.pdbx_strand_id
1 'polypeptide(L)'
;MFRNLLSFIRFDGRGFGVSGKNIMAPGRLKDKSIVRNEQKELNISPVHKLDKPFKTATFGMGCFWGAESLYGGTKGIIRTTVGYAGGVKDGPTYRNLGDHTEVLEIDFDPEVISFQELLKLFWNNHEYGLTTPIKRQYMSLILYHDDDQKKIAEQSKKEEQIKRAPETITTEIRAKSTFYPAEDYHQKYRLQGHRDLCETLNLNSKLLQTSYVATKLNGYLSGIGGLEQFKAEVDSMGLTPTQKEYCNYYVEKNEGQGLYC
;
A
#
# COMPACT_ATOMS: atom_id res chain seq x y z
N MET A 1 -24.11 -27.40 -22.50
CA MET A 1 -25.15 -26.39 -22.82
C MET A 1 -25.61 -25.75 -21.50
N PHE A 2 -25.97 -24.46 -21.50
CA PHE A 2 -26.15 -23.54 -20.34
C PHE A 2 -24.83 -22.84 -19.94
N ARG A 3 -24.40 -21.71 -20.53
CA ARG A 3 -24.95 -20.34 -20.69
C ARG A 3 -25.08 -19.54 -19.37
N ASN A 4 -24.15 -18.59 -19.21
CA ASN A 4 -24.24 -17.23 -18.66
C ASN A 4 -25.15 -16.96 -17.45
N LEU A 5 -24.54 -16.45 -16.38
CA LEU A 5 -25.17 -15.47 -15.50
C LEU A 5 -24.12 -14.47 -14.96
N LEU A 6 -23.77 -13.47 -15.78
CA LEU A 6 -23.33 -12.16 -15.28
C LEU A 6 -24.60 -11.37 -15.01
N SER A 7 -24.94 -11.12 -13.74
CA SER A 7 -25.97 -10.17 -13.36
C SER A 7 -25.34 -8.83 -12.97
N PHE A 8 -25.50 -7.91 -13.90
CA PHE A 8 -25.51 -6.45 -13.76
C PHE A 8 -26.01 -5.94 -12.40
N ILE A 9 -25.25 -5.02 -11.79
CA ILE A 9 -25.81 -3.92 -11.00
C ILE A 9 -25.68 -2.66 -11.87
N ARG A 10 -26.79 -2.27 -12.50
CA ARG A 10 -26.99 -0.92 -13.04
C ARG A 10 -27.36 -0.03 -11.85
N PHE A 11 -26.54 0.98 -11.57
CA PHE A 11 -27.01 2.13 -10.81
C PHE A 11 -27.66 3.10 -11.79
N ASP A 12 -28.96 3.34 -11.59
CA ASP A 12 -29.74 4.31 -12.34
C ASP A 12 -29.17 5.72 -12.12
N GLY A 13 -28.83 6.36 -13.24
CA GLY A 13 -28.52 7.78 -13.28
C GLY A 13 -29.79 8.60 -13.04
N ARG A 14 -29.87 9.26 -11.88
CA ARG A 14 -30.62 10.51 -11.70
C ARG A 14 -29.80 11.43 -10.83
N GLY A 15 -29.36 12.53 -11.45
CA GLY A 15 -28.42 13.49 -10.89
C GLY A 15 -29.01 14.29 -9.73
N PHE A 16 -28.14 14.58 -8.79
CA PHE A 16 -28.17 15.85 -8.05
C PHE A 16 -26.88 16.57 -8.38
N GLY A 17 -27.01 17.67 -9.11
CA GLY A 17 -25.91 18.54 -9.45
C GLY A 17 -25.35 19.19 -8.19
N VAL A 18 -24.12 18.85 -7.84
CA VAL A 18 -23.28 19.70 -7.01
C VAL A 18 -22.29 20.35 -7.97
N SER A 19 -22.44 21.68 -8.08
CA SER A 19 -21.55 22.64 -8.71
C SER A 19 -20.08 22.19 -8.66
N GLY A 20 -19.63 21.51 -9.71
CA GLY A 20 -18.22 21.25 -9.95
C GLY A 20 -17.52 22.58 -10.16
N LYS A 21 -16.86 23.09 -9.12
CA LYS A 21 -15.77 24.03 -9.33
C LYS A 21 -14.81 23.33 -10.29
N ASN A 22 -14.55 23.96 -11.43
CA ASN A 22 -13.47 23.60 -12.33
C ASN A 22 -12.15 23.75 -11.55
N ILE A 23 -11.78 22.74 -10.76
CA ILE A 23 -10.46 22.62 -10.19
C ILE A 23 -9.58 22.25 -11.38
N MET A 24 -8.96 23.25 -12.00
CA MET A 24 -7.91 23.00 -12.98
C MET A 24 -6.90 22.05 -12.32
N ALA A 25 -6.60 20.94 -12.98
CA ALA A 25 -5.59 20.01 -12.51
C ALA A 25 -4.31 20.79 -12.22
N PRO A 26 -3.73 20.73 -11.00
CA PRO A 26 -2.35 21.14 -10.81
C PRO A 26 -1.51 20.09 -11.53
N GLY A 27 -1.41 20.22 -12.87
CA GLY A 27 -0.84 19.22 -13.76
C GLY A 27 0.61 18.87 -13.43
N ARG A 28 1.26 19.67 -12.57
CA ARG A 28 2.50 19.42 -11.84
C ARG A 28 2.53 20.28 -10.57
N LEU A 29 3.32 19.89 -9.58
CA LEU A 29 3.78 20.78 -8.51
C LEU A 29 4.83 21.74 -9.12
N LYS A 30 4.36 22.68 -9.96
CA LYS A 30 5.20 23.47 -10.89
C LYS A 30 6.16 24.40 -10.17
N ASP A 31 5.82 24.83 -8.95
CA ASP A 31 6.55 25.84 -8.22
C ASP A 31 7.21 25.26 -6.95
N LYS A 32 8.35 24.60 -7.16
CA LYS A 32 9.17 24.07 -6.05
C LYS A 32 9.74 25.18 -5.17
N SER A 33 9.88 26.41 -5.69
CA SER A 33 10.29 27.57 -4.91
C SER A 33 9.24 27.96 -3.89
N ILE A 34 7.96 27.96 -4.24
CA ILE A 34 6.86 28.17 -3.29
C ILE A 34 6.96 27.15 -2.16
N VAL A 35 7.08 25.85 -2.49
CA VAL A 35 7.17 24.80 -1.46
C VAL A 35 8.37 25.01 -0.53
N ARG A 36 9.54 25.36 -1.08
CA ARG A 36 10.74 25.64 -0.27
C ARG A 36 10.57 26.89 0.61
N ASN A 37 9.90 27.92 0.11
CA ASN A 37 9.59 29.13 0.87
C ASN A 37 8.60 28.82 1.99
N GLU A 38 7.52 28.10 1.70
CA GLU A 38 6.54 27.65 2.70
C GLU A 38 7.20 26.80 3.80
N GLN A 39 8.07 25.85 3.44
CA GLN A 39 8.83 25.06 4.40
C GLN A 39 9.65 25.95 5.35
N LYS A 40 10.31 26.98 4.81
CA LYS A 40 11.14 27.92 5.58
C LYS A 40 10.29 28.86 6.45
N GLU A 41 9.26 29.46 5.89
CA GLU A 41 8.43 30.47 6.55
C GLU A 41 7.54 29.86 7.65
N LEU A 42 7.00 28.67 7.39
CA LEU A 42 6.16 27.95 8.35
C LEU A 42 6.96 27.04 9.29
N ASN A 43 8.27 26.91 9.07
CA ASN A 43 9.16 26.00 9.79
C ASN A 43 8.62 24.54 9.82
N ILE A 44 8.18 24.06 8.67
CA ILE A 44 7.62 22.71 8.50
C ILE A 44 8.53 21.87 7.62
N SER A 45 8.60 20.57 7.94
CA SER A 45 9.35 19.60 7.16
C SER A 45 8.57 18.28 7.09
N PRO A 46 8.73 17.49 6.00
CA PRO A 46 8.01 16.24 5.87
C PRO A 46 8.36 15.27 7.00
N VAL A 47 7.34 14.63 7.58
CA VAL A 47 7.54 13.68 8.68
C VAL A 47 7.96 12.32 8.10
N HIS A 48 9.27 12.14 7.93
CA HIS A 48 9.83 10.89 7.44
C HIS A 48 9.91 9.80 8.51
N LYS A 49 10.18 10.16 9.76
CA LYS A 49 10.30 9.23 10.88
C LYS A 49 9.18 9.49 11.86
N LEU A 50 8.49 8.43 12.27
CA LEU A 50 7.52 8.47 13.34
C LEU A 50 8.08 7.67 14.52
N ASP A 51 8.42 8.35 15.61
CA ASP A 51 9.00 7.72 16.80
C ASP A 51 7.90 7.09 17.66
N LYS A 52 7.30 6.01 17.14
CA LYS A 52 6.28 5.21 17.84
C LYS A 52 6.68 3.73 17.87
N PRO A 53 6.41 2.99 18.96
CA PRO A 53 6.54 1.54 18.96
C PRO A 53 5.69 0.90 17.85
N PHE A 54 6.22 -0.13 17.22
CA PHE A 54 5.55 -0.83 16.13
C PHE A 54 5.78 -2.34 16.20
N LYS A 55 4.92 -3.08 15.50
CA LYS A 55 5.16 -4.48 15.14
C LYS A 55 5.29 -4.59 13.63
N THR A 56 5.90 -5.67 13.14
CA THR A 56 6.11 -5.89 11.71
C THR A 56 5.30 -7.10 11.23
N ALA A 57 4.71 -6.99 10.05
CA ALA A 57 4.09 -8.09 9.32
C ALA A 57 4.73 -8.24 7.94
N THR A 58 4.75 -9.45 7.39
CA THR A 58 5.32 -9.70 6.05
C THR A 58 4.40 -10.58 5.21
N PHE A 59 3.96 -10.06 4.06
CA PHE A 59 3.01 -10.75 3.18
C PHE A 59 3.48 -10.76 1.71
N GLY A 60 3.22 -11.86 1.00
CA GLY A 60 3.26 -11.97 -0.45
C GLY A 60 1.85 -12.04 -1.00
N MET A 61 1.52 -11.11 -1.90
CA MET A 61 0.14 -10.85 -2.36
C MET A 61 0.07 -10.67 -3.89
N GLY A 62 0.93 -11.37 -4.62
CA GLY A 62 1.15 -11.08 -6.04
C GLY A 62 2.11 -9.91 -6.23
N CYS A 63 1.85 -9.06 -7.23
CA CYS A 63 2.67 -7.87 -7.46
C CYS A 63 2.60 -6.94 -6.24
N PHE A 64 3.77 -6.62 -5.69
CA PHE A 64 3.85 -5.86 -4.43
C PHE A 64 3.45 -4.38 -4.52
N TRP A 65 3.27 -3.80 -5.71
CA TRP A 65 2.97 -2.37 -5.88
C TRP A 65 1.55 -2.04 -5.41
N GLY A 66 0.59 -2.90 -5.77
CA GLY A 66 -0.78 -2.81 -5.29
C GLY A 66 -0.83 -3.01 -3.77
N ALA A 67 -0.16 -4.05 -3.27
CA ALA A 67 -0.10 -4.34 -1.84
C ALA A 67 0.52 -3.19 -1.03
N GLU A 68 1.64 -2.62 -1.48
CA GLU A 68 2.30 -1.50 -0.79
C GLU A 68 1.38 -0.27 -0.73
N SER A 69 0.60 -0.03 -1.78
CA SER A 69 -0.36 1.09 -1.83
C SER A 69 -1.55 0.84 -0.90
N LEU A 70 -2.09 -0.39 -0.89
CA LEU A 70 -3.17 -0.81 0.00
C LEU A 70 -2.81 -0.55 1.46
N TYR A 71 -1.67 -1.10 1.92
CA TYR A 71 -1.26 -0.90 3.30
C TYR A 71 -0.80 0.53 3.56
N GLY A 72 -0.14 1.20 2.61
CA GLY A 72 0.28 2.59 2.78
C GLY A 72 -0.86 3.56 3.10
N GLY A 73 -2.05 3.35 2.51
CA GLY A 73 -3.23 4.19 2.79
C GLY A 73 -4.02 3.74 4.03
N THR A 74 -3.73 2.56 4.57
CA THR A 74 -4.45 2.00 5.72
C THR A 74 -4.08 2.77 7.01
N LYS A 75 -5.08 3.05 7.85
CA LYS A 75 -4.89 3.69 9.15
C LYS A 75 -4.08 2.77 10.09
N GLY A 76 -3.15 3.35 10.84
CA GLY A 76 -2.27 2.61 11.74
C GLY A 76 -1.01 2.03 11.10
N ILE A 77 -0.86 2.12 9.78
CA ILE A 77 0.40 1.77 9.10
C ILE A 77 1.41 2.91 9.23
N ILE A 78 2.61 2.56 9.68
CA ILE A 78 3.73 3.49 9.89
C ILE A 78 4.67 3.46 8.69
N ARG A 79 5.07 2.28 8.25
CA ARG A 79 6.02 2.13 7.16
C ARG A 79 5.71 0.89 6.34
N THR A 80 6.00 0.98 5.07
CA THR A 80 5.97 -0.13 4.13
C THR A 80 7.30 -0.24 3.40
N THR A 81 7.75 -1.44 3.08
CA THR A 81 8.92 -1.68 2.24
C THR A 81 8.68 -2.93 1.41
N VAL A 82 8.87 -2.84 0.09
CA VAL A 82 8.73 -3.99 -0.80
C VAL A 82 10.07 -4.71 -0.99
N GLY A 83 10.02 -6.02 -1.21
CA GLY A 83 11.21 -6.84 -1.30
C GLY A 83 10.97 -8.28 -1.70
N TYR A 84 11.97 -9.11 -1.46
CA TYR A 84 11.99 -10.52 -1.82
C TYR A 84 12.26 -11.38 -0.58
N ALA A 85 11.43 -12.38 -0.33
CA ALA A 85 11.56 -13.29 0.81
C ALA A 85 10.92 -14.67 0.51
N GLY A 86 11.07 -15.61 1.44
CA GLY A 86 10.47 -16.95 1.31
C GLY A 86 11.25 -17.97 0.46
N GLY A 87 12.36 -17.53 -0.15
CA GLY A 87 13.35 -18.37 -0.81
C GLY A 87 14.62 -18.56 0.01
N VAL A 88 15.60 -19.24 -0.60
CA VAL A 88 16.93 -19.53 -0.04
C VAL A 88 18.07 -18.89 -0.84
N LYS A 89 17.80 -18.28 -2.00
CA LYS A 89 18.82 -17.62 -2.80
C LYS A 89 19.35 -16.37 -2.09
N ASP A 90 20.66 -16.26 -1.95
CA ASP A 90 21.27 -15.03 -1.44
C ASP A 90 21.26 -13.90 -2.47
N GLY A 91 20.96 -12.69 -2.02
CA GLY A 91 20.97 -11.47 -2.83
C GLY A 91 20.10 -11.52 -4.10
N PRO A 92 18.78 -11.84 -4.00
CA PRO A 92 17.88 -11.80 -5.13
C PRO A 92 17.77 -10.37 -5.70
N THR A 93 17.61 -10.28 -7.01
CA THR A 93 17.26 -9.04 -7.73
C THR A 93 15.99 -9.26 -8.53
N TYR A 94 15.32 -8.21 -8.99
CA TYR A 94 14.09 -8.36 -9.79
C TYR A 94 14.26 -9.26 -11.02
N ARG A 95 15.45 -9.25 -11.63
CA ARG A 95 15.76 -10.07 -12.82
C ARG A 95 16.22 -11.48 -12.47
N ASN A 96 16.46 -11.77 -11.19
CA ASN A 96 17.03 -13.03 -10.72
C ASN A 96 16.57 -13.36 -9.28
N LEU A 97 15.26 -13.53 -9.08
CA LEU A 97 14.68 -13.83 -7.76
C LEU A 97 15.08 -15.20 -7.21
N GLY A 98 15.42 -16.16 -8.09
CA GLY A 98 15.53 -17.57 -7.70
C GLY A 98 14.19 -18.10 -7.20
N ASP A 99 14.16 -18.53 -5.95
CA ASP A 99 13.00 -19.10 -5.29
C ASP A 99 12.34 -18.14 -4.28
N HIS A 100 12.65 -16.84 -4.36
CA HIS A 100 11.96 -15.81 -3.61
C HIS A 100 10.61 -15.42 -4.23
N THR A 101 9.78 -14.82 -3.40
CA THR A 101 8.49 -14.23 -3.71
C THR A 101 8.56 -12.72 -3.49
N GLU A 102 7.85 -11.94 -4.30
CA GLU A 102 7.57 -10.53 -4.02
C GLU A 102 6.74 -10.41 -2.75
N VAL A 103 7.30 -9.71 -1.77
CA VAL A 103 6.68 -9.51 -0.48
C VAL A 103 6.74 -8.03 -0.08
N LEU A 104 5.92 -7.70 0.90
CA LEU A 104 5.84 -6.41 1.55
C LEU A 104 6.08 -6.61 3.04
N GLU A 105 7.03 -5.87 3.61
CA GLU A 105 7.14 -5.64 5.06
C GLU A 105 6.31 -4.42 5.45
N ILE A 106 5.55 -4.55 6.55
CA ILE A 106 4.61 -3.55 7.05
C ILE A 106 4.90 -3.33 8.51
N ASP A 107 5.37 -2.14 8.86
CA ASP A 107 5.42 -1.72 10.26
C ASP A 107 4.11 -1.01 10.60
N PHE A 108 3.44 -1.51 11.63
CA PHE A 108 2.13 -1.04 12.05
C PHE A 108 2.10 -0.76 13.55
N ASP A 109 1.23 0.17 13.90
CA ASP A 109 0.94 0.55 15.27
C ASP A 109 -0.09 -0.42 15.87
N PRO A 110 0.31 -1.32 16.79
CA PRO A 110 -0.59 -2.34 17.34
C PRO A 110 -1.71 -1.74 18.21
N GLU A 111 -1.63 -0.46 18.61
CA GLU A 111 -2.70 0.22 19.34
C GLU A 111 -3.81 0.73 18.41
N VAL A 112 -3.53 0.83 17.10
CA VAL A 112 -4.47 1.37 16.10
C VAL A 112 -4.98 0.29 15.16
N ILE A 113 -4.14 -0.68 14.80
CA ILE A 113 -4.52 -1.80 13.92
C ILE A 113 -3.87 -3.09 14.40
N SER A 114 -4.67 -4.15 14.46
CA SER A 114 -4.21 -5.48 14.86
C SER A 114 -3.69 -6.29 13.67
N PHE A 115 -2.86 -7.30 13.95
CA PHE A 115 -2.41 -8.25 12.94
C PHE A 115 -3.58 -9.00 12.27
N GLN A 116 -4.66 -9.25 13.00
CA GLN A 116 -5.87 -9.89 12.45
C GLN A 116 -6.58 -8.99 11.43
N GLU A 117 -6.60 -7.67 11.66
CA GLU A 117 -7.12 -6.70 10.68
C GLU A 117 -6.22 -6.61 9.44
N LEU A 118 -4.89 -6.69 9.60
CA LEU A 118 -3.97 -6.79 8.46
C LEU A 118 -4.21 -8.04 7.63
N LEU A 119 -4.49 -9.18 8.26
CA LEU A 119 -4.88 -10.42 7.59
C LEU A 119 -6.23 -10.29 6.89
N LYS A 120 -7.21 -9.60 7.48
CA LYS A 120 -8.48 -9.31 6.81
C LYS A 120 -8.26 -8.51 5.52
N LEU A 121 -7.35 -7.54 5.52
CA LEU A 121 -6.95 -6.82 4.29
C LEU A 121 -6.27 -7.76 3.29
N PHE A 122 -5.35 -8.62 3.77
CA PHE A 122 -4.66 -9.61 2.97
C PHE A 122 -5.66 -10.51 2.21
N TRP A 123 -6.59 -11.17 2.93
CA TRP A 123 -7.56 -12.10 2.33
C TRP A 123 -8.53 -11.44 1.33
N ASN A 124 -8.87 -10.16 1.52
CA ASN A 124 -9.84 -9.47 0.68
C ASN A 124 -9.25 -8.81 -0.58
N ASN A 125 -7.92 -8.69 -0.70
CA ASN A 125 -7.30 -7.84 -1.73
C ASN A 125 -6.25 -8.53 -2.62
N HIS A 126 -6.21 -9.87 -2.67
CA HIS A 126 -5.42 -10.58 -3.68
C HIS A 126 -5.99 -11.96 -4.02
N GLU A 127 -5.51 -12.54 -5.10
CA GLU A 127 -5.80 -13.91 -5.54
C GLU A 127 -4.85 -14.89 -4.82
N TYR A 128 -5.39 -15.95 -4.22
CA TYR A 128 -4.65 -16.94 -3.44
C TYR A 128 -4.76 -18.36 -4.03
N GLY A 129 -4.95 -18.45 -5.35
CA GLY A 129 -4.61 -19.63 -6.15
C GLY A 129 -5.75 -20.46 -6.73
N LEU A 130 -6.82 -19.86 -7.25
CA LEU A 130 -7.99 -20.65 -7.68
C LEU A 130 -8.09 -20.94 -9.18
N THR A 131 -7.57 -20.09 -10.06
CA THR A 131 -7.87 -20.20 -11.50
C THR A 131 -6.65 -20.29 -12.42
N THR A 132 -5.45 -19.94 -11.96
CA THR A 132 -4.23 -19.92 -12.78
C THR A 132 -3.02 -20.35 -11.96
N PRO A 133 -2.08 -21.16 -12.50
CA PRO A 133 -0.78 -21.38 -11.89
C PRO A 133 -0.08 -20.06 -11.61
N ILE A 134 0.00 -19.67 -10.34
CA ILE A 134 0.68 -18.45 -9.93
C ILE A 134 2.19 -18.73 -9.97
N LYS A 135 2.93 -17.90 -10.71
CA LYS A 135 4.41 -17.95 -10.68
C LYS A 135 4.87 -17.81 -9.23
N ARG A 136 5.90 -18.55 -8.83
CA ARG A 136 6.44 -18.48 -7.47
C ARG A 136 6.70 -17.05 -6.99
N GLN A 137 7.22 -16.19 -7.88
CA GLN A 137 7.38 -14.74 -7.64
C GLN A 137 6.13 -14.04 -7.07
N TYR A 138 4.93 -14.50 -7.41
CA TYR A 138 3.65 -13.85 -7.08
C TYR A 138 2.77 -14.69 -6.15
N MET A 139 3.31 -15.74 -5.53
CA MET A 139 2.50 -16.62 -4.69
C MET A 139 1.91 -15.89 -3.47
N SER A 140 0.79 -16.41 -2.97
CA SER A 140 0.19 -15.98 -1.71
C SER A 140 1.01 -16.55 -0.53
N LEU A 141 1.58 -15.67 0.29
CA LEU A 141 2.52 -16.04 1.34
C LEU A 141 2.32 -15.17 2.60
N ILE A 142 2.33 -15.79 3.76
CA ILE A 142 2.39 -15.13 5.07
C ILE A 142 3.68 -15.58 5.76
N LEU A 143 4.54 -14.62 6.08
CA LEU A 143 5.79 -14.84 6.81
C LEU A 143 5.61 -14.31 8.25
N TYR A 144 5.40 -15.21 9.20
CA TYR A 144 5.18 -14.84 10.61
C TYR A 144 6.50 -14.49 11.30
N HIS A 145 6.45 -13.48 12.17
CA HIS A 145 7.59 -12.99 12.94
C HIS A 145 7.70 -13.62 14.33
N ASP A 146 6.60 -14.16 14.85
CA ASP A 146 6.51 -14.81 16.17
C ASP A 146 5.40 -15.88 16.19
N ASP A 147 5.33 -16.65 17.28
CA ASP A 147 4.35 -17.73 17.45
C ASP A 147 2.90 -17.23 17.54
N ASP A 148 2.68 -15.98 17.97
CA ASP A 148 1.35 -15.41 18.05
C ASP A 148 0.83 -15.07 16.65
N GLN A 149 1.66 -14.44 15.80
CA GLN A 149 1.35 -14.25 14.39
C GLN A 149 1.10 -15.57 13.68
N LYS A 150 1.88 -16.62 13.96
CA LYS A 150 1.65 -17.95 13.39
C LYS A 150 0.26 -18.48 13.73
N LYS A 151 -0.11 -18.49 15.02
CA LYS A 151 -1.43 -18.97 15.48
C LYS A 151 -2.58 -18.17 14.85
N ILE A 152 -2.48 -16.84 14.84
CA ILE A 152 -3.50 -15.96 14.27
C ILE A 152 -3.62 -16.18 12.76
N ALA A 153 -2.49 -16.30 12.03
CA ALA A 153 -2.50 -16.56 10.60
C ALA A 153 -3.13 -17.91 10.26
N GLU A 154 -2.75 -18.99 10.94
CA GLU A 154 -3.30 -20.33 10.74
C GLU A 154 -4.80 -20.38 11.03
N GLN A 155 -5.24 -19.73 12.11
CA GLN A 155 -6.65 -19.64 12.45
C GLN A 155 -7.43 -18.84 11.38
N SER A 156 -6.92 -17.68 10.97
CA SER A 156 -7.56 -16.86 9.93
C SER A 156 -7.66 -17.61 8.59
N LYS A 157 -6.67 -18.42 8.23
CA LYS A 157 -6.69 -19.24 7.01
C LYS A 157 -7.81 -20.29 7.08
N LYS A 158 -8.01 -20.93 8.23
CA LYS A 158 -9.11 -21.90 8.42
C LYS A 158 -10.47 -21.24 8.28
N GLU A 159 -10.64 -20.06 8.87
CA GLU A 159 -11.89 -19.28 8.78
C GLU A 159 -12.18 -18.86 7.34
N GLU A 160 -11.18 -18.34 6.62
CA GLU A 160 -11.34 -17.92 5.24
C GLU A 160 -11.62 -19.13 4.32
N GLN A 161 -11.01 -20.29 4.59
CA GLN A 161 -11.25 -21.54 3.85
C GLN A 161 -12.70 -22.02 4.01
N ILE A 162 -13.29 -21.88 5.20
CA ILE A 162 -14.71 -22.20 5.41
C ILE A 162 -15.60 -21.22 4.64
N LYS A 163 -15.29 -19.92 4.72
CA LYS A 163 -16.07 -18.85 4.09
C LYS A 163 -16.13 -18.97 2.56
N ARG A 164 -15.04 -19.43 1.93
CA ARG A 164 -14.91 -19.51 0.47
C ARG A 164 -15.11 -20.90 -0.12
N ALA A 165 -15.44 -21.90 0.70
CA ALA A 165 -15.72 -23.24 0.20
C ALA A 165 -16.75 -23.20 -0.95
N PRO A 166 -16.52 -23.94 -2.06
CA PRO A 166 -15.55 -25.03 -2.22
C PRO A 166 -14.16 -24.62 -2.72
N GLU A 167 -13.86 -23.33 -2.84
CA GLU A 167 -12.55 -22.83 -3.27
C GLU A 167 -11.44 -23.29 -2.31
N THR A 168 -10.27 -23.71 -2.81
CA THR A 168 -9.13 -24.13 -1.97
C THR A 168 -8.11 -23.00 -1.81
N ILE A 169 -7.84 -22.59 -0.57
CA ILE A 169 -6.86 -21.54 -0.27
C ILE A 169 -5.45 -22.12 -0.24
N THR A 170 -4.61 -21.70 -1.18
CA THR A 170 -3.23 -22.20 -1.32
C THR A 170 -2.17 -21.38 -0.58
N THR A 171 -2.57 -20.32 0.13
CA THR A 171 -1.65 -19.44 0.87
C THR A 171 -0.72 -20.21 1.78
N GLU A 172 0.58 -19.97 1.63
CA GLU A 172 1.59 -20.58 2.49
C GLU A 172 1.81 -19.75 3.75
N ILE A 173 1.99 -20.41 4.89
CA ILE A 173 2.31 -19.77 6.18
C ILE A 173 3.64 -20.35 6.65
N ARG A 174 4.68 -19.51 6.74
CA ARG A 174 6.05 -19.93 7.09
C ARG A 174 6.68 -18.95 8.06
N ALA A 175 7.71 -19.40 8.78
CA ALA A 175 8.51 -18.48 9.59
C ALA A 175 9.21 -17.47 8.68
N LYS A 176 9.32 -16.23 9.13
CA LYS A 176 10.05 -15.20 8.40
C LYS A 176 11.52 -15.61 8.26
N SER A 177 11.99 -15.60 7.01
CA SER A 177 13.40 -15.71 6.65
C SER A 177 13.99 -14.32 6.35
N THR A 178 15.21 -14.30 5.80
CA THR A 178 15.86 -13.07 5.34
C THR A 178 14.96 -12.32 4.35
N PHE A 179 14.77 -11.03 4.62
CA PHE A 179 14.09 -10.10 3.72
C PHE A 179 15.13 -9.29 2.96
N TYR A 180 15.00 -9.25 1.64
CA TYR A 180 15.86 -8.46 0.77
C TYR A 180 15.04 -7.30 0.19
N PRO A 181 15.31 -6.04 0.58
CA PRO A 181 14.62 -4.89 -0.02
C PRO A 181 14.80 -4.90 -1.55
N ALA A 182 13.70 -4.66 -2.26
CA ALA A 182 13.74 -4.52 -3.72
C ALA A 182 14.40 -3.20 -4.11
N GLU A 183 14.80 -3.10 -5.38
CA GLU A 183 15.43 -1.92 -5.96
C GLU A 183 14.57 -0.66 -5.78
N ASP A 184 15.21 0.51 -5.73
CA ASP A 184 14.56 1.79 -5.42
C ASP A 184 13.36 2.09 -6.32
N TYR A 185 13.40 1.71 -7.60
CA TYR A 185 12.31 1.97 -8.54
C TYR A 185 11.03 1.16 -8.24
N HIS A 186 11.10 0.15 -7.37
CA HIS A 186 9.93 -0.58 -6.89
C HIS A 186 9.31 0.04 -5.62
N GLN A 187 10.08 0.79 -4.83
CA GLN A 187 9.65 1.34 -3.55
C GLN A 187 8.70 2.52 -3.74
N LYS A 188 7.52 2.54 -3.11
CA LYS A 188 6.55 3.65 -3.26
C LYS A 188 6.25 3.97 -4.73
N TYR A 189 6.06 2.92 -5.54
CA TYR A 189 5.96 3.02 -7.00
C TYR A 189 4.97 4.08 -7.48
N ARG A 190 3.81 4.19 -6.82
CA ARG A 190 2.75 5.13 -7.19
C ARG A 190 3.15 6.56 -6.84
N LEU A 191 3.74 6.78 -5.67
CA LEU A 191 4.30 8.09 -5.30
C LEU A 191 5.42 8.55 -6.24
N GLN A 192 6.29 7.64 -6.70
CA GLN A 192 7.38 7.98 -7.62
C GLN A 192 6.89 8.52 -8.98
N GLY A 193 5.64 8.22 -9.37
CA GLY A 193 4.97 8.87 -10.50
C GLY A 193 4.80 10.39 -10.33
N HIS A 194 4.80 10.88 -9.09
CA HIS A 194 4.70 12.30 -8.72
C HIS A 194 6.10 12.88 -8.45
N ARG A 195 6.91 12.99 -9.51
CA ARG A 195 8.35 13.33 -9.42
C ARG A 195 8.63 14.64 -8.67
N ASP A 196 7.85 15.69 -8.95
CA ASP A 196 8.03 16.99 -8.30
C ASP A 196 7.68 16.94 -6.80
N LEU A 197 6.69 16.13 -6.41
CA LEU A 197 6.36 15.88 -5.02
C LEU A 197 7.49 15.11 -4.32
N CYS A 198 8.03 14.07 -4.95
CA CYS A 198 9.17 13.32 -4.40
C CYS A 198 10.39 14.23 -4.14
N GLU A 199 10.70 15.15 -5.06
CA GLU A 199 11.80 16.10 -4.89
C GLU A 199 11.54 17.06 -3.73
N THR A 200 10.33 17.61 -3.61
CA THR A 200 10.01 18.55 -2.52
C THR A 200 9.87 17.86 -1.15
N LEU A 201 9.66 16.55 -1.14
CA LEU A 201 9.75 15.70 0.04
C LEU A 201 11.20 15.28 0.34
N ASN A 202 12.20 15.70 -0.44
CA ASN A 202 13.61 15.33 -0.29
C ASN A 202 13.85 13.81 -0.25
N LEU A 203 13.05 13.03 -0.98
CA LEU A 203 13.17 11.57 -0.98
C LEU A 203 14.48 11.14 -1.64
N ASN A 204 15.13 10.15 -1.02
CA ASN A 204 16.30 9.45 -1.53
C ASN A 204 16.08 7.93 -1.37
N SER A 205 17.01 7.11 -1.83
CA SER A 205 16.95 5.64 -1.77
C SER A 205 16.56 5.10 -0.39
N LYS A 206 17.17 5.64 0.68
CA LYS A 206 16.87 5.23 2.06
C LYS A 206 15.44 5.64 2.45
N LEU A 207 15.05 6.88 2.18
CA LEU A 207 13.73 7.39 2.54
C LEU A 207 12.59 6.72 1.75
N LEU A 208 12.82 6.26 0.53
CA LEU A 208 11.84 5.47 -0.21
C LEU A 208 11.46 4.18 0.53
N GLN A 209 12.42 3.58 1.24
CA GLN A 209 12.19 2.40 2.08
C GLN A 209 11.63 2.79 3.45
N THR A 210 12.11 3.89 4.05
CA THR A 210 11.88 4.15 5.48
C THR A 210 10.86 5.23 5.83
N SER A 211 10.38 6.03 4.89
CA SER A 211 9.63 7.25 5.20
C SER A 211 8.14 6.99 5.49
N TYR A 212 7.66 7.47 6.64
CA TYR A 212 6.23 7.51 7.01
C TYR A 212 5.39 8.28 5.99
N VAL A 213 5.71 9.55 5.72
CA VAL A 213 4.95 10.36 4.75
C VAL A 213 4.94 9.74 3.35
N ALA A 214 6.05 9.15 2.90
CA ALA A 214 6.10 8.45 1.62
C ALA A 214 5.18 7.21 1.59
N THR A 215 5.17 6.41 2.66
CA THR A 215 4.23 5.27 2.83
C THR A 215 2.79 5.73 2.73
N LYS A 216 2.41 6.78 3.47
CA LYS A 216 1.05 7.31 3.45
C LYS A 216 0.65 7.83 2.07
N LEU A 217 1.49 8.67 1.46
CA LEU A 217 1.21 9.26 0.16
C LEU A 217 1.19 8.24 -0.97
N ASN A 218 1.99 7.18 -0.92
CA ASN A 218 1.91 6.09 -1.89
C ASN A 218 0.51 5.44 -1.92
N GLY A 219 -0.12 5.28 -0.75
CA GLY A 219 -1.49 4.77 -0.68
C GLY A 219 -2.55 5.80 -1.05
N TYR A 220 -2.50 6.99 -0.46
CA TYR A 220 -3.50 8.03 -0.69
C TYR A 220 -3.57 8.49 -2.15
N LEU A 221 -2.41 8.73 -2.78
CA LEU A 221 -2.36 9.11 -4.19
C LEU A 221 -2.83 7.97 -5.12
N SER A 222 -2.94 6.75 -4.61
CA SER A 222 -3.51 5.60 -5.32
C SER A 222 -5.00 5.39 -5.05
N GLY A 223 -5.66 6.29 -4.31
CA GLY A 223 -7.08 6.23 -4.00
C GLY A 223 -7.45 5.46 -2.72
N ILE A 224 -6.47 5.03 -1.91
CA ILE A 224 -6.72 4.26 -0.68
C ILE A 224 -7.00 5.17 0.50
N GLY A 225 -8.01 4.82 1.31
CA GLY A 225 -8.44 5.58 2.50
C GLY A 225 -9.46 6.68 2.21
N GLY A 226 -9.49 7.22 0.99
CA GLY A 226 -10.42 8.27 0.58
C GLY A 226 -10.08 9.67 1.11
N LEU A 227 -10.84 10.67 0.66
CA LEU A 227 -10.54 12.09 0.94
C LEU A 227 -10.76 12.45 2.42
N GLU A 228 -11.78 11.88 3.04
CA GLU A 228 -12.10 12.09 4.46
C GLU A 228 -10.95 11.63 5.36
N GLN A 229 -10.44 10.41 5.16
CA GLN A 229 -9.32 9.91 5.95
C GLN A 229 -8.03 10.71 5.65
N PHE A 230 -7.78 11.06 4.39
CA PHE A 230 -6.63 11.88 4.04
C PHE A 230 -6.63 13.22 4.79
N LYS A 231 -7.76 13.94 4.78
CA LYS A 231 -7.90 15.22 5.50
C LYS A 231 -7.70 15.07 7.01
N ALA A 232 -8.12 13.94 7.59
CA ALA A 232 -7.92 13.67 9.01
C ALA A 232 -6.44 13.41 9.39
N GLU A 233 -5.61 12.89 8.46
CA GLU A 233 -4.22 12.52 8.74
C GLU A 233 -3.19 13.53 8.21
N VAL A 234 -3.52 14.30 7.16
CA VAL A 234 -2.55 15.10 6.38
C VAL A 234 -1.80 16.16 7.20
N ASP A 235 -2.43 16.71 8.22
CA ASP A 235 -1.80 17.72 9.07
C ASP A 235 -0.63 17.16 9.90
N SER A 236 -0.63 15.85 10.17
CA SER A 236 0.46 15.16 10.88
C SER A 236 1.66 14.83 9.98
N MET A 237 1.54 15.00 8.66
CA MET A 237 2.56 14.54 7.70
C MET A 237 3.65 15.58 7.39
N GLY A 238 3.52 16.82 7.92
CA GLY A 238 4.50 17.88 7.68
C GLY A 238 4.51 18.42 6.24
N LEU A 239 3.37 18.36 5.56
CA LEU A 239 3.20 18.90 4.21
C LEU A 239 2.92 20.40 4.24
N THR A 240 3.48 21.11 3.26
CA THR A 240 3.15 22.52 3.00
C THR A 240 1.72 22.71 2.45
N PRO A 241 1.12 23.90 2.53
CA PRO A 241 -0.17 24.19 1.91
C PRO A 241 -0.22 23.78 0.44
N THR A 242 0.82 24.13 -0.34
CA THR A 242 0.92 23.77 -1.76
C THR A 242 1.00 22.26 -1.99
N GLN A 243 1.74 21.52 -1.16
CA GLN A 243 1.76 20.05 -1.23
C GLN A 243 0.41 19.43 -0.84
N LYS A 244 -0.27 19.96 0.18
CA LYS A 244 -1.60 19.48 0.61
C LYS A 244 -2.63 19.67 -0.48
N GLU A 245 -2.66 20.83 -1.14
CA GLU A 245 -3.55 21.11 -2.27
C GLU A 245 -3.30 20.12 -3.42
N TYR A 246 -2.03 19.92 -3.78
CA TYR A 246 -1.64 18.93 -4.79
C TYR A 246 -2.13 17.52 -4.43
N CYS A 247 -1.87 17.06 -3.20
CA CYS A 247 -2.29 15.74 -2.76
C CYS A 247 -3.82 15.61 -2.72
N ASN A 248 -4.54 16.59 -2.19
CA ASN A 248 -6.01 16.60 -2.15
C ASN A 248 -6.62 16.38 -3.54
N TYR A 249 -6.11 17.07 -4.56
CA TYR A 249 -6.57 16.90 -5.94
C TYR A 249 -6.44 15.45 -6.42
N TYR A 250 -5.28 14.82 -6.20
CA TYR A 250 -5.06 13.45 -6.66
C TYR A 250 -5.81 12.41 -5.82
N VAL A 251 -5.95 12.64 -4.52
CA VAL A 251 -6.76 11.77 -3.64
C VAL A 251 -8.21 11.79 -4.10
N GLU A 252 -8.81 12.97 -4.28
CA GLU A 252 -10.19 13.12 -4.76
C GLU A 252 -10.38 12.51 -6.15
N LYS A 253 -9.44 12.74 -7.06
CA LYS A 253 -9.48 12.19 -8.43
C LYS A 253 -9.40 10.67 -8.47
N ASN A 254 -8.61 10.07 -7.59
CA ASN A 254 -8.34 8.63 -7.59
C ASN A 254 -9.22 7.87 -6.60
N GLU A 255 -10.03 8.56 -5.80
CA GLU A 255 -10.97 7.94 -4.86
C GLU A 255 -11.95 7.02 -5.60
N GLY A 256 -12.11 5.80 -5.08
CA GLY A 256 -12.93 4.76 -5.70
C GLY A 256 -12.33 4.08 -6.93
N GLN A 257 -11.13 4.49 -7.38
CA GLN A 257 -10.40 3.73 -8.40
C GLN A 257 -9.79 2.47 -7.76
N GLY A 258 -9.91 1.33 -8.42
CA GLY A 258 -9.32 0.08 -7.96
C GLY A 258 -7.79 0.10 -8.01
N LEU A 259 -7.14 -0.74 -7.19
CA LEU A 259 -5.70 -0.98 -7.30
C LEU A 259 -5.43 -1.93 -8.48
N TYR A 260 -4.95 -1.39 -9.58
CA TYR A 260 -4.36 -2.17 -10.66
C TYR A 260 -2.83 -2.22 -10.48
N CYS A 261 -2.19 -3.27 -10.97
CA CYS A 261 -0.74 -3.35 -11.10
C CYS A 261 -0.36 -3.09 -12.55
#